data_AF-A0A351AE90-F1
#
_entry.id   AF-A0A351AE90-F1
#
_cell.length_a   1.000
_cell.length_b   1.000
_cell.length_c   1.000
_cell.angle_alpha   90.00
_cell.angle_beta   90.00
_cell.angle_gamma   90.00
#
_symmetry.space_group_name_H-M   'P 1'
#
loop_
_entity.id
_entity.type
_entity.pdbx_description
1 polymer ?
#
loop_
_entity_poly.entity_id
_entity_poly.type
_entity_poly.pdbx_seq_one_letter_code
_entity_poly.pdbx_strand_id
1 'polypeptide(L)'
;MDSLRFGLALLGLLMATLATSAPTPENLRLMTWNIWHGGRENDRFRGPRQVMDVIRQSQADVVMMQETYGSGELIARGLDFHFQPRGTNVSLHSRYPIEEDLSVGEPFNCVGALVRLPSGRRVAVYSLWLPYGEDIWIPATRSASSLEAM
;
A
#
# COMPACT_ATOMS: atom_id res chain seq x y z
N MET A 1 33.70 -57.95 9.28
CA MET A 1 32.26 -57.65 9.29
C MET A 1 31.95 -56.35 10.06
N ASP A 2 32.85 -55.36 10.12
CA ASP A 2 32.68 -54.19 11.01
C ASP A 2 33.20 -52.86 10.43
N SER A 3 32.74 -52.48 9.23
CA SER A 3 32.97 -51.12 8.69
C SER A 3 31.70 -50.42 8.21
N LEU A 4 30.59 -51.16 8.11
CA LEU A 4 29.31 -50.64 7.60
C LEU A 4 28.41 -50.02 8.69
N ARG A 5 28.77 -50.18 9.97
CA ARG A 5 27.94 -49.71 11.11
C ARG A 5 28.27 -48.30 11.60
N PHE A 6 29.40 -47.72 11.18
CA PHE A 6 29.80 -46.36 11.59
C PHE A 6 29.36 -45.25 10.61
N GLY A 7 29.01 -45.59 9.36
CA GLY A 7 28.62 -44.60 8.35
C GLY A 7 27.20 -44.04 8.51
N LEU A 8 26.27 -44.79 9.10
CA LEU A 8 24.88 -44.36 9.25
C LEU A 8 24.63 -43.46 10.47
N ALA A 9 25.49 -43.48 11.48
CA ALA A 9 25.31 -42.65 12.67
C ALA A 9 25.61 -41.17 12.41
N LEU A 10 26.47 -40.85 11.44
CA LEU A 10 26.82 -39.47 11.09
C LEU A 10 25.78 -38.80 10.18
N LEU A 11 25.04 -39.58 9.38
CA LEU A 11 23.99 -39.06 8.50
C LEU A 11 22.71 -38.69 9.29
N GLY A 12 22.44 -39.38 10.40
CA GLY A 12 21.29 -39.10 11.28
C GLY A 12 21.43 -37.82 12.10
N LEU A 13 22.66 -37.35 12.36
CA LEU A 13 22.89 -36.15 13.16
C LEU A 13 22.84 -34.85 12.33
N LEU A 14 23.00 -34.94 11.00
CA LEU A 14 22.94 -33.77 10.10
C LEU A 14 21.50 -33.35 9.73
N MET A 15 20.50 -34.22 9.95
CA MET A 15 19.09 -33.90 9.68
C MET A 15 18.37 -33.20 10.84
N ALA A 16 19.01 -33.06 12.01
CA ALA A 16 18.34 -32.65 13.24
C ALA A 16 18.32 -31.12 13.52
N THR A 17 18.76 -30.26 12.61
CA THR A 17 18.74 -28.79 12.83
C THR A 17 18.17 -27.96 11.69
N LEU A 18 17.31 -28.53 10.83
CA LEU A 18 16.29 -27.72 10.16
C LEU A 18 15.14 -27.51 11.14
N ALA A 19 15.42 -26.83 12.24
CA ALA A 19 14.35 -26.19 12.99
C ALA A 19 13.75 -25.17 12.03
N THR A 20 12.62 -25.51 11.40
CA THR A 20 11.75 -24.51 10.79
C THR A 20 11.42 -23.53 11.89
N SER A 21 12.13 -22.40 11.93
CA SER A 21 11.67 -21.25 12.70
C SER A 21 10.28 -20.95 12.16
N ALA A 22 9.26 -21.00 13.02
CA ALA A 22 7.95 -20.46 12.64
C ALA A 22 8.19 -19.08 12.03
N PRO A 23 7.62 -18.78 10.84
CA PRO A 23 7.89 -17.52 10.18
C PRO A 23 7.61 -16.40 11.16
N THR A 24 8.60 -15.53 11.37
CA THR A 24 8.45 -14.36 12.23
C THR A 24 7.23 -13.59 11.74
N PRO A 25 6.31 -13.15 12.63
CA PRO A 25 5.16 -12.37 12.20
C PRO A 25 5.63 -11.14 11.42
N GLU A 26 5.37 -11.13 10.10
CA GLU A 26 5.62 -9.94 9.29
C GLU A 26 4.45 -8.98 9.51
N ASN A 27 4.78 -7.88 10.18
CA ASN A 27 3.88 -6.77 10.47
C ASN A 27 3.80 -5.86 9.25
N LEU A 28 2.59 -5.40 8.92
CA LEU A 28 2.34 -4.46 7.83
C LEU A 28 1.61 -3.24 8.39
N ARG A 29 2.21 -2.05 8.29
CA ARG A 29 1.62 -0.79 8.75
C ARG A 29 0.95 -0.07 7.59
N LEU A 30 -0.37 0.03 7.67
CA LEU A 30 -1.18 0.70 6.66
C LEU A 30 -1.60 2.09 7.17
N MET A 31 -1.59 3.08 6.27
CA MET A 31 -2.13 4.41 6.52
C MET A 31 -3.13 4.75 5.42
N THR A 32 -4.30 5.27 5.79
CA THR A 32 -5.20 5.93 4.84
C THR A 32 -5.27 7.41 5.16
N TRP A 33 -5.19 8.27 4.15
CA TRP A 33 -5.23 9.72 4.37
C TRP A 33 -5.76 10.49 3.16
N ASN A 34 -6.87 11.18 3.38
CA ASN A 34 -7.27 12.29 2.54
C ASN A 34 -6.43 13.52 2.94
N ILE A 35 -5.54 13.96 2.04
CA ILE A 35 -4.59 15.03 2.35
C ILE A 35 -5.13 16.43 2.01
N TRP A 36 -6.36 16.52 1.50
CA TRP A 36 -7.09 17.73 1.10
C TRP A 36 -6.33 18.64 0.12
N HIS A 37 -6.84 18.82 -1.09
CA HIS A 37 -6.21 19.65 -2.14
C HIS A 37 -4.71 19.34 -2.41
N GLY A 38 -4.32 18.07 -2.23
CA GLY A 38 -2.95 17.60 -2.37
C GLY A 38 -2.03 18.03 -1.24
N GLY A 39 -2.58 18.40 -0.08
CA GLY A 39 -1.83 18.87 1.08
C GLY A 39 -1.14 20.20 0.82
N ARG A 40 -1.75 21.10 0.05
CA ARG A 40 -1.11 22.34 -0.44
C ARG A 40 -1.52 23.62 0.27
N GLU A 41 -2.40 23.52 1.26
CA GLU A 41 -3.01 24.67 1.96
C GLU A 41 -1.98 25.58 2.65
N ASN A 42 -0.87 25.00 3.12
CA ASN A 42 0.22 25.76 3.74
C ASN A 42 1.27 26.30 2.75
N ASP A 43 1.15 25.96 1.47
CA ASP A 43 1.98 26.29 0.29
C ASP A 43 2.12 25.04 -0.60
N ARG A 44 2.20 25.27 -1.93
CA ARG A 44 2.26 24.22 -2.96
C ARG A 44 3.42 23.23 -2.83
N PHE A 45 4.50 23.60 -2.13
CA PHE A 45 5.67 22.74 -1.91
C PHE A 45 5.94 22.44 -0.44
N ARG A 46 5.69 23.38 0.48
CA ARG A 46 5.85 23.16 1.92
C ARG A 46 4.84 22.15 2.43
N GLY A 47 3.58 22.26 2.00
CA GLY A 47 2.51 21.39 2.45
C GLY A 47 2.76 19.91 2.12
N PRO A 48 3.07 19.53 0.86
CA PRO A 48 3.42 18.15 0.52
C PRO A 48 4.64 17.62 1.30
N ARG A 49 5.61 18.47 1.65
CA ARG A 49 6.74 18.07 2.52
C ARG A 49 6.29 17.74 3.94
N GLN A 50 5.38 18.52 4.52
CA GLN A 50 4.80 18.24 5.83
C GLN A 50 4.00 16.92 5.81
N VAL A 51 3.28 16.64 4.72
CA VAL A 51 2.63 15.34 4.50
C VAL A 51 3.65 14.21 4.53
N MET A 52 4.78 14.35 3.82
CA MET A 52 5.87 13.35 3.87
C MET A 52 6.40 13.17 5.30
N ASP A 53 6.60 14.23 6.06
CA ASP A 53 7.12 14.16 7.43
C ASP A 53 6.19 13.37 8.36
N VAL A 54 4.87 13.58 8.24
CA VAL A 54 3.86 12.80 8.97
C VAL A 54 3.91 11.32 8.58
N ILE A 55 4.01 11.02 7.28
CA ILE A 55 4.12 9.62 6.79
C ILE A 55 5.40 8.96 7.28
N ARG A 56 6.53 9.68 7.32
CA ARG A 56 7.78 9.15 7.88
C ARG A 56 7.62 8.85 9.37
N GLN A 57 7.04 9.77 10.14
CA GLN A 57 6.83 9.58 11.59
C GLN A 57 5.86 8.45 11.90
N SER A 58 4.84 8.24 11.06
CA SER A 58 3.87 7.15 11.22
C SER A 58 4.47 5.77 10.95
N GLN A 59 5.64 5.70 10.33
CA GLN A 59 6.32 4.47 9.91
C GLN A 59 5.39 3.59 9.05
N ALA A 60 4.53 4.20 8.23
CA ALA A 60 3.68 3.45 7.31
C ALA A 60 4.54 2.72 6.25
N ASP A 61 4.11 1.51 5.92
CA ASP A 61 4.67 0.71 4.83
C ASP A 61 3.90 0.94 3.54
N VAL A 62 2.57 1.08 3.63
CA VAL A 62 1.68 1.40 2.51
C VAL A 62 0.75 2.55 2.90
N VAL A 63 0.63 3.54 2.03
CA VAL A 63 -0.26 4.69 2.18
C VAL A 63 -1.32 4.68 1.07
N MET A 64 -2.58 4.61 1.46
CA MET A 64 -3.77 4.78 0.64
C MET A 64 -4.22 6.24 0.71
N MET A 65 -3.99 6.99 -0.35
CA MET A 65 -4.15 8.45 -0.31
C MET A 65 -5.30 8.90 -1.18
N GLN A 66 -6.06 9.89 -0.69
CA GLN A 66 -7.12 10.57 -1.43
C GLN A 66 -6.83 12.08 -1.53
N GLU A 67 -7.49 12.75 -2.48
CA GLU A 67 -7.32 14.18 -2.78
C GLU A 67 -5.87 14.58 -3.06
N THR A 68 -5.16 13.77 -3.84
CA THR A 68 -3.75 14.02 -4.13
C THR A 68 -3.54 15.12 -5.15
N TYR A 69 -4.40 15.26 -6.15
CA TYR A 69 -4.40 16.31 -7.18
C TYR A 69 -2.99 16.62 -7.70
N GLY A 70 -2.23 15.58 -8.07
CA GLY A 70 -0.86 15.68 -8.58
C GLY A 70 0.26 15.73 -7.52
N SER A 71 -0.04 15.83 -6.22
CA SER A 71 0.98 15.74 -5.16
C SER A 71 1.45 14.31 -4.92
N GLY A 72 0.66 13.30 -5.32
CA GLY A 72 0.97 11.90 -5.06
C GLY A 72 2.36 11.50 -5.56
N GLU A 73 2.70 11.83 -6.80
CA GLU A 73 4.00 11.46 -7.37
C GLU A 73 5.17 12.20 -6.67
N LEU A 74 4.97 13.47 -6.31
CA LEU A 74 5.95 14.23 -5.54
C LEU A 74 6.19 13.59 -4.17
N ILE A 75 5.12 13.21 -3.47
CA ILE A 75 5.16 12.57 -2.15
C ILE A 75 5.86 11.21 -2.24
N ALA A 76 5.49 10.36 -3.20
CA ALA A 76 6.11 9.06 -3.37
C ALA A 76 7.62 9.16 -3.64
N ARG A 77 8.03 10.05 -4.57
CA ARG A 77 9.46 10.32 -4.83
C ARG A 77 10.18 10.82 -3.59
N GLY A 78 9.56 11.72 -2.83
CA GLY A 78 10.16 12.26 -1.60
C GLY A 78 10.31 11.23 -0.48
N LEU A 79 9.45 10.21 -0.45
CA LEU A 79 9.49 9.11 0.52
C LEU A 79 10.35 7.92 0.06
N ASP A 80 10.77 7.90 -1.20
CA ASP A 80 11.36 6.73 -1.86
C ASP A 80 10.42 5.51 -1.85
N PHE A 81 9.15 5.76 -2.19
CA PHE A 81 8.11 4.74 -2.26
C PHE A 81 7.77 4.42 -3.72
N HIS A 82 7.40 3.16 -3.98
CA HIS A 82 6.68 2.77 -5.19
C HIS A 82 5.34 3.51 -5.25
N PHE A 83 4.94 3.92 -6.46
CA PHE A 83 3.79 4.79 -6.67
C PHE A 83 2.82 4.18 -7.69
N GLN A 84 1.54 4.10 -7.33
CA GLN A 84 0.46 3.77 -8.24
C GLN A 84 -0.54 4.93 -8.26
N PRO A 85 -0.53 5.77 -9.32
CA PRO A 85 -1.55 6.79 -9.50
C PRO A 85 -2.84 6.19 -10.06
N ARG A 86 -3.98 6.83 -9.79
CA ARG A 86 -5.19 6.62 -10.58
C ARG A 86 -6.02 7.91 -10.63
N GLY A 87 -6.29 8.39 -11.84
CA GLY A 87 -6.90 9.71 -12.03
C GLY A 87 -6.08 10.81 -11.36
N THR A 88 -6.74 11.89 -10.96
CA THR A 88 -6.11 13.00 -10.22
C THR A 88 -6.29 12.90 -8.72
N ASN A 89 -7.25 12.10 -8.23
CA ASN A 89 -7.69 12.13 -6.84
C ASN A 89 -6.96 11.10 -5.96
N VAL A 90 -6.97 9.83 -6.35
CA VAL A 90 -6.51 8.72 -5.48
C VAL A 90 -5.15 8.17 -5.92
N SER A 91 -4.35 7.71 -4.96
CA SER A 91 -3.08 7.02 -5.24
C SER A 91 -2.65 6.07 -4.12
N LEU A 92 -1.81 5.09 -4.45
CA LEU A 92 -1.13 4.22 -3.49
C LEU A 92 0.37 4.50 -3.49
N HIS A 93 0.95 4.47 -2.30
CA HIS A 93 2.39 4.65 -2.07
C HIS A 93 2.86 3.47 -1.22
N SER A 94 3.91 2.78 -1.62
CA SER A 94 4.36 1.56 -0.95
C SER A 94 5.88 1.50 -0.82
N ARG A 95 6.39 1.13 0.36
CA ARG A 95 7.80 0.76 0.54
C ARG A 95 8.21 -0.48 -0.26
N TYR A 96 7.21 -1.30 -0.62
CA TYR A 96 7.43 -2.57 -1.29
C TYR A 96 6.92 -2.56 -2.73
N PRO A 97 7.44 -3.44 -3.61
CA PRO A 97 7.06 -3.46 -5.02
C PRO A 97 5.55 -3.62 -5.22
N ILE A 98 5.02 -2.78 -6.11
CA ILE A 98 3.67 -2.92 -6.66
C ILE A 98 3.78 -3.80 -7.91
N GLU A 99 3.11 -4.94 -7.89
CA GLU A 99 3.22 -5.96 -8.93
C GLU A 99 2.10 -5.89 -9.97
N GLU A 100 0.92 -5.41 -9.57
CA GLU A 100 -0.28 -5.40 -10.42
C GLU A 100 -1.19 -4.23 -10.05
N ASP A 101 -1.75 -3.57 -11.06
CA ASP A 101 -2.86 -2.62 -10.91
C ASP A 101 -4.18 -3.41 -10.78
N LEU A 102 -4.82 -3.30 -9.61
CA LEU A 102 -6.09 -3.95 -9.31
C LEU A 102 -7.26 -2.96 -9.33
N SER A 103 -7.08 -1.76 -9.86
CA SER A 103 -8.09 -0.70 -9.82
C SER A 103 -9.38 -1.11 -10.52
N VAL A 104 -10.51 -0.80 -9.88
CA VAL A 104 -11.86 -1.06 -10.39
C VAL A 104 -12.70 0.22 -10.35
N GLY A 105 -13.75 0.29 -11.15
CA GLY A 105 -14.63 1.46 -11.19
C GLY A 105 -13.95 2.74 -11.70
N GLU A 106 -14.50 3.89 -11.32
CA GLU A 106 -14.08 5.19 -11.84
C GLU A 106 -12.66 5.57 -11.36
N PRO A 107 -11.78 6.06 -12.27
CA PRO A 107 -10.41 6.44 -11.91
C PRO A 107 -10.31 7.49 -10.80
N PHE A 108 -11.32 8.33 -10.61
CA PHE A 108 -11.35 9.34 -9.56
C PHE A 108 -11.65 8.75 -8.17
N ASN A 109 -12.25 7.56 -8.11
CA ASN A 109 -12.86 7.03 -6.89
C ASN A 109 -12.09 5.85 -6.31
N CYS A 110 -11.35 5.09 -7.13
CA CYS A 110 -10.70 3.88 -6.65
C CYS A 110 -9.35 3.65 -7.32
N VAL A 111 -8.34 3.34 -6.50
CA VAL A 111 -7.08 2.74 -6.93
C VAL A 111 -6.86 1.45 -6.16
N GLY A 112 -6.45 0.40 -6.87
CA GLY A 112 -6.14 -0.90 -6.29
C GLY A 112 -4.74 -1.35 -6.71
N ALA A 113 -4.04 -2.07 -5.84
CA ALA A 113 -2.76 -2.66 -6.20
C ALA A 113 -2.46 -3.95 -5.46
N LEU A 114 -1.72 -4.85 -6.13
CA LEU A 114 -1.11 -6.02 -5.51
C LEU A 114 0.31 -5.67 -5.06
N VAL A 115 0.56 -5.70 -3.75
CA VAL A 115 1.87 -5.39 -3.15
C VAL A 115 2.57 -6.66 -2.71
N ARG A 116 3.83 -6.86 -3.11
CA ARG A 116 4.66 -7.97 -2.63
C ARG A 116 5.43 -7.56 -1.38
N LEU A 117 5.17 -8.23 -0.27
CA LEU A 117 5.87 -8.03 1.00
C LEU A 117 7.25 -8.73 1.00
N PRO A 118 8.19 -8.33 1.90
CA PRO A 118 9.51 -8.95 2.01
C PRO A 118 9.49 -10.47 2.20
N SER A 119 8.48 -11.02 2.89
CA SER A 119 8.31 -12.47 3.05
C SER A 119 7.89 -13.20 1.77
N GLY A 120 7.65 -12.48 0.67
CA GLY A 120 7.08 -12.99 -0.58
C GLY A 120 5.56 -13.10 -0.59
N ARG A 121 4.88 -12.85 0.54
CA ARG A 121 3.41 -12.76 0.60
C ARG A 121 2.93 -11.59 -0.26
N ARG A 122 1.74 -11.74 -0.83
CA ARG A 122 1.09 -10.70 -1.64
C ARG A 122 -0.15 -10.21 -0.92
N VAL A 123 -0.34 -8.89 -0.90
CA VAL A 123 -1.51 -8.24 -0.28
C VAL A 123 -2.15 -7.32 -1.31
N ALA A 124 -3.46 -7.48 -1.51
CA ALA A 124 -4.25 -6.54 -2.30
C ALA A 124 -4.69 -5.38 -1.40
N VAL A 125 -4.43 -4.15 -1.84
CA VAL A 125 -4.80 -2.91 -1.14
C VAL A 125 -5.61 -2.01 -2.05
N TYR A 126 -6.59 -1.32 -1.48
CA TYR A 126 -7.50 -0.44 -2.21
C TYR A 126 -7.66 0.88 -1.45
N SER A 127 -7.60 1.99 -2.17
CA SER A 127 -7.96 3.33 -1.69
C SER A 127 -9.24 3.75 -2.38
N LEU A 128 -10.26 4.12 -1.59
CA LEU A 128 -11.57 4.51 -2.08
C LEU A 128 -11.88 5.96 -1.68
N TRP A 129 -12.48 6.71 -2.59
CA TRP A 129 -13.09 8.01 -2.36
C TRP A 129 -14.52 7.94 -2.89
N LEU A 130 -15.48 7.95 -1.96
CA LEU A 130 -16.91 7.85 -2.26
C LEU A 130 -17.53 9.25 -2.33
N PRO A 131 -18.53 9.46 -3.21
CA PRO A 131 -19.20 10.74 -3.31
C PRO A 131 -19.87 11.11 -1.98
N TYR A 132 -19.76 12.38 -1.59
CA TYR A 132 -20.42 12.94 -0.40
C TYR A 132 -21.73 13.70 -0.74
N GLY A 133 -21.96 13.98 -2.02
CA GLY A 133 -22.96 14.94 -2.47
C GLY A 133 -24.41 14.46 -2.41
N GLU A 134 -24.65 13.16 -2.38
CA GLU A 134 -25.99 12.59 -2.35
C GLU A 134 -26.04 11.33 -1.47
N ASP A 135 -27.18 11.07 -0.83
CA ASP A 135 -27.34 9.88 0.01
C ASP A 135 -27.27 8.61 -0.84
N ILE A 136 -26.17 7.85 -0.70
CA ILE A 136 -25.91 6.59 -1.43
C ILE A 136 -26.97 5.50 -1.18
N TRP A 137 -27.80 5.65 -0.15
CA TRP A 137 -28.91 4.74 0.12
C TRP A 137 -30.07 4.95 -0.84
N ILE A 138 -30.16 6.10 -1.50
CA ILE A 138 -31.17 6.40 -2.51
C ILE A 138 -30.71 5.78 -3.85
N PRO A 139 -31.47 4.86 -4.48
CA PRO A 139 -31.02 4.20 -5.71
C PRO A 139 -30.70 5.15 -6.88
N ALA A 140 -31.41 6.29 -6.97
CA ALA A 140 -31.25 7.26 -8.05
C ALA A 140 -29.97 8.11 -7.96
N THR A 141 -29.33 8.18 -6.80
CA THR A 141 -28.17 9.05 -6.54
C THR A 141 -26.84 8.34 -6.71
N ARG A 142 -26.83 7.01 -6.77
CA ARG A 142 -25.62 6.18 -6.94
C ARG A 142 -24.91 6.39 -8.27
N SER A 143 -25.62 6.90 -9.28
CA SER A 143 -25.10 7.19 -10.61
C SER A 143 -24.77 8.67 -10.82
N ALA A 144 -25.02 9.54 -9.84
CA ALA A 144 -24.71 10.97 -9.96
C ALA A 144 -23.20 11.18 -9.78
N SER A 145 -22.58 11.80 -10.78
CA SER A 145 -21.16 12.13 -10.77
C SER A 145 -20.93 13.37 -9.89
N SER A 146 -20.17 13.22 -8.81
CA SER A 146 -19.75 14.35 -7.96
C SER A 146 -18.75 15.29 -8.64
N LEU A 147 -18.32 14.99 -9.87
CA LEU A 147 -17.38 15.79 -10.65
C LEU A 147 -18.01 17.06 -11.21
N GLU A 148 -19.34 17.15 -11.30
CA GLU A 148 -20.00 18.37 -11.78
C GLU A 148 -20.06 19.49 -10.71
N ALA A 149 -19.67 19.18 -9.47
CA ALA A 149 -19.73 20.09 -8.32
C ALA A 149 -18.37 20.58 -7.82
N MET A 150 -17.25 20.19 -8.47
CA MET A 150 -15.87 20.56 -8.11
C MET A 150 -15.15 21.23 -9.27
#